data_AF-A0A374NWD3-F1
#
_entry.id   AF-A0A374NWD3-F1
#
_cell.length_a   1.000
_cell.length_b   1.000
_cell.length_c   1.000
_cell.angle_alpha   90.00
_cell.angle_beta   90.00
_cell.angle_gamma   90.00
#
_symmetry.space_group_name_H-M   'P 1'
#
loop_
_entity.id
_entity.type
_entity.pdbx_description
1 polymer ?
#
loop_
_entity_poly.entity_id
_entity_poly.type
_entity_poly.pdbx_seq_one_letter_code
_entity_poly.pdbx_strand_id
1 'polypeptide(L)' 'KKYKEGRDMCNALEELFADKLEEREKLGVEQGMEQGIRAFILDHIEEGTPKNIILQKLEKRFSLSPEQSEEYFCRFREG' A
#
# COMPACT_ATOMS: atom_id res chain seq x y z
N LYS A 1 -15.27 -40.60 17.19
CA LYS A 1 -13.83 -40.26 16.98
C LYS A 1 -13.57 -39.67 15.59
N LYS A 2 -14.06 -40.26 14.49
CA LYS A 2 -13.85 -39.79 13.10
C LYS A 2 -14.18 -38.32 12.78
N TYR A 3 -15.07 -37.66 13.52
CA TYR A 3 -15.46 -36.26 13.28
C TYR A 3 -14.52 -35.21 13.90
N LYS A 4 -13.60 -35.61 14.80
CA LYS A 4 -12.59 -34.69 15.34
C LYS A 4 -11.42 -34.53 14.37
N GLU A 5 -10.91 -35.64 13.84
CA GLU A 5 -9.78 -35.65 12.90
C GLU A 5 -10.04 -34.83 11.63
N GLY A 6 -11.24 -34.88 11.06
CA GLY A 6 -11.60 -34.06 9.90
C GLY A 6 -11.68 -32.56 10.20
N ARG A 7 -11.98 -32.18 11.45
CA ARG A 7 -12.07 -30.78 11.89
C ARG A 7 -10.69 -30.23 12.26
N ASP A 8 -9.84 -31.05 12.88
CA ASP A 8 -8.43 -30.74 13.14
C ASP A 8 -7.64 -30.56 11.82
N MET A 9 -7.96 -31.34 10.78
CA MET A 9 -7.33 -31.20 9.47
C MET A 9 -7.76 -29.92 8.74
N CYS A 10 -9.02 -29.50 8.86
CA CYS A 10 -9.49 -28.20 8.31
C CYS A 10 -8.82 -27.01 9.00
N ASN A 11 -8.69 -27.04 10.33
CA ASN A 11 -8.04 -25.96 11.08
C ASN A 11 -6.55 -25.82 10.70
N ALA A 12 -5.84 -26.95 10.58
CA ALA A 12 -4.43 -26.95 10.17
C ALA A 12 -4.23 -26.42 8.74
N LEU A 13 -5.20 -26.60 7.84
CA LEU A 13 -5.18 -26.03 6.49
C LEU A 13 -5.44 -24.52 6.53
N GLU A 14 -6.40 -24.04 7.32
CA GLU A 14 -6.66 -22.61 7.51
C GLU A 14 -5.42 -21.88 8.04
N GLU A 15 -4.76 -22.41 9.07
CA GLU A 15 -3.54 -21.81 9.63
C GLU A 15 -2.39 -21.78 8.62
N LEU A 16 -2.25 -22.81 7.77
CA LEU A 16 -1.18 -22.87 6.75
C LEU A 16 -1.33 -21.84 5.62
N PHE A 17 -2.56 -21.38 5.36
CA PHE A 17 -2.87 -20.42 4.29
C PHE A 17 -3.13 -19.01 4.81
N ALA A 18 -3.41 -18.84 6.11
CA ALA A 18 -3.62 -17.54 6.73
C ALA A 18 -2.42 -16.60 6.51
N ASP A 19 -1.21 -17.07 6.77
CA ASP A 19 0.02 -16.29 6.59
C ASP A 19 0.20 -15.81 5.13
N LYS A 20 -0.05 -16.71 4.17
CA LYS A 20 0.05 -16.40 2.73
C LYS A 20 -1.04 -15.43 2.26
N LEU A 21 -2.20 -15.41 2.91
CA LEU A 21 -3.26 -14.49 2.59
C LEU A 21 -2.93 -13.09 3.12
N GLU A 22 -2.45 -13.00 4.36
CA GLU A 22 -2.06 -11.75 4.99
C GLU A 22 -0.89 -11.07 4.24
N GLU A 23 0.11 -11.84 3.80
CA GLU A 23 1.22 -11.32 2.97
C GLU A 23 0.73 -10.74 1.64
N ARG A 24 -0.23 -11.42 0.99
CA ARG A 24 -0.79 -10.95 -0.30
C ARG A 24 -1.64 -9.70 -0.13
N GLU A 25 -2.42 -9.62 0.94
CA GLU A 25 -3.20 -8.42 1.25
C GLU A 25 -2.28 -7.23 1.53
N LYS A 26 -1.23 -7.42 2.35
CA LYS A 26 -0.24 -6.36 2.60
C LYS A 26 0.44 -5.88 1.32
N LEU A 27 0.89 -6.81 0.47
CA LEU A 27 1.55 -6.46 -0.79
C LEU A 27 0.59 -5.72 -1.74
N GLY A 28 -0.67 -6.15 -1.82
CA GLY A 28 -1.67 -5.51 -2.66
C GLY A 28 -2.02 -4.09 -2.20
N VAL A 29 -2.14 -3.88 -0.88
CA VAL A 29 -2.39 -2.56 -0.30
C VAL A 29 -1.20 -1.62 -0.54
N GLU A 30 0.02 -2.11 -0.34
CA GLU A 30 1.25 -1.32 -0.58
C GLU A 30 1.39 -0.91 -2.05
N GLN A 31 1.21 -1.86 -2.98
CA GLN A 31 1.26 -1.57 -4.42
C GLN A 31 0.17 -0.60 -4.87
N GLY A 32 -1.05 -0.75 -4.36
CA GLY A 32 -2.16 0.16 -4.68
C GLY A 32 -1.92 1.57 -4.16
N MET A 33 -1.39 1.70 -2.95
CA MET A 33 -1.02 2.99 -2.36
C MET A 33 0.10 3.65 -3.15
N GLU A 34 1.15 2.90 -3.51
CA GLU A 34 2.26 3.40 -4.30
C GLU A 34 1.82 3.90 -5.68
N GLN A 35 1.01 3.13 -6.40
CA GLN A 35 0.47 3.53 -7.70
C GLN A 35 -0.41 4.78 -7.59
N GLY A 36 -1.24 4.88 -6.55
CA GLY A 36 -2.07 6.05 -6.29
C GLY A 36 -1.25 7.32 -6.03
N ILE A 37 -0.19 7.21 -5.20
CA ILE A 37 0.73 8.32 -4.91
C ILE A 37 1.47 8.75 -6.18
N ARG A 38 1.96 7.78 -6.97
CA ARG A 38 2.66 8.05 -8.23
C ARG A 38 1.78 8.81 -9.22
N ALA A 39 0.57 8.32 -9.50
CA ALA A 39 -0.38 8.99 -10.40
C ALA A 39 -0.70 10.40 -9.91
N PHE A 40 -0.95 10.55 -8.60
CA PHE A 40 -1.22 11.84 -7.99
C PHE A 40 -0.07 12.86 -8.19
N ILE A 41 1.17 12.44 -7.97
CA ILE A 41 2.35 13.30 -8.15
C ILE A 41 2.53 13.67 -9.63
N LEU A 42 2.45 12.69 -10.53
CA LEU A 42 2.64 12.91 -11.97
C LEU A 42 1.60 13.88 -12.54
N ASP A 43 0.31 13.70 -12.22
CA ASP A 43 -0.76 14.61 -12.65
C ASP A 43 -0.47 16.04 -12.20
N HIS A 44 -0.12 16.23 -10.93
CA HIS A 44 0.15 17.57 -10.41
C HIS A 44 1.42 18.20 -11.01
N ILE A 45 2.44 17.40 -11.36
CA ILE A 45 3.64 17.86 -12.06
C ILE A 45 3.27 18.30 -13.50
N GLU A 46 2.45 17.51 -14.20
CA GLU A 46 1.96 17.82 -15.55
C GLU A 46 1.11 19.11 -15.55
N GLU A 47 0.29 19.31 -14.52
CA GLU A 47 -0.49 20.53 -14.30
C GLU A 47 0.37 21.75 -13.89
N GLY A 48 1.67 21.58 -13.64
CA GLY A 48 2.57 22.65 -13.20
C GLY A 48 2.34 23.10 -11.75
N THR A 49 1.79 22.21 -10.91
CA THR A 49 1.58 22.48 -9.49
C THR A 49 2.94 22.59 -8.78
N PRO A 50 3.15 23.62 -7.93
CA PRO A 50 4.39 23.75 -7.18
C PRO A 50 4.55 22.63 -6.14
N LYS A 51 5.78 22.14 -5.97
CA LYS A 51 6.16 21.06 -5.02
C LYS A 51 5.51 21.19 -3.65
N ASN A 52 5.50 22.39 -3.05
CA ASN A 52 4.94 22.63 -1.72
C ASN A 52 3.45 22.23 -1.63
N ILE A 53 2.66 22.51 -2.67
CA ILE A 53 1.23 22.16 -2.71
C ILE A 53 1.06 20.65 -2.88
N ILE A 54 1.91 20.00 -3.69
CA ILE A 54 1.89 18.54 -3.88
C ILE A 54 2.17 17.84 -2.55
N LEU A 55 3.21 18.27 -1.82
CA LEU A 55 3.56 17.72 -0.51
C LEU A 55 2.44 17.87 0.52
N GLN A 56 1.87 19.08 0.66
CA GLN A 56 0.75 19.29 1.58
C GLN A 56 -0.47 18.43 1.25
N LYS A 57 -0.74 18.21 -0.04
CA LYS A 57 -1.84 17.33 -0.45
C LYS A 57 -1.52 15.86 -0.19
N LEU A 58 -0.27 15.42 -0.37
CA LEU A 58 0.17 14.06 -0.03
C LEU A 58 -0.01 13.79 1.47
N GLU A 59 0.46 14.68 2.33
CA GLU A 59 0.29 14.59 3.78
C GLU A 59 -1.19 14.50 4.17
N LYS A 60 -2.04 15.34 3.56
CA LYS A 60 -3.48 15.39 3.88
C LYS A 60 -4.29 14.23 3.31
N ARG A 61 -3.97 13.74 2.10
CA ARG A 61 -4.76 12.71 1.38
C ARG A 61 -4.33 11.30 1.73
N PHE A 62 -3.04 11.09 1.94
CA PHE A 62 -2.44 9.77 2.18
C PHE A 62 -1.95 9.61 3.63
N SER A 63 -2.19 10.61 4.49
CA SER A 63 -1.77 10.59 5.90
C SER A 63 -0.27 10.32 6.06
N LEU A 64 0.54 10.79 5.10
CA LEU A 64 1.97 10.64 5.08
C LEU A 64 2.64 11.69 5.97
N SER A 65 3.80 11.37 6.54
CA SER A 65 4.64 12.38 7.16
C SER A 65 5.26 13.32 6.10
N PRO A 66 5.75 14.51 6.48
CA PRO A 66 6.45 15.40 5.56
C PRO A 66 7.65 14.71 4.91
N GLU A 67 8.40 13.92 5.69
CA GLU A 67 9.56 13.16 5.21
C GLU A 67 9.15 12.10 4.17
N GLN A 68 8.09 11.34 4.45
CA GLN A 68 7.57 10.35 3.51
C GLN A 68 7.04 11.00 2.23
N SER A 69 6.32 12.12 2.36
CA SER A 69 5.80 12.86 1.22
C SER A 69 6.92 13.37 0.32
N GLU A 70 8.02 13.85 0.91
CA GLU A 70 9.20 14.27 0.16
C GLU A 70 9.94 13.10 -0.49
N GLU A 71 10.06 11.96 0.21
CA GLU A 71 10.66 10.74 -0.34
C GLU A 71 9.90 10.27 -1.58
N TYR A 72 8.57 10.14 -1.48
CA TYR A 72 7.72 9.74 -2.60
C TYR A 72 7.78 10.74 -3.76
N PHE A 73 7.76 12.04 -3.45
CA PHE A 73 7.88 13.09 -4.45
C PHE A 73 9.22 12.99 -5.20
N CYS A 74 10.34 12.84 -4.50
CA CYS A 74 11.64 12.67 -5.12
C CYS A 74 11.71 11.38 -5.95
N ARG A 75 11.22 10.26 -5.41
CA ARG A 75 11.22 8.95 -6.06
C ARG A 75 10.47 8.96 -7.40
N PHE A 76 9.31 9.62 -7.48
CA PHE A 76 8.48 9.62 -8.69
C PHE A 76 8.71 10.79 -9.64
N ARG A 77 9.34 11.87 -9.19
CA ARG A 77 9.73 13.00 -10.06
C ARG A 77 10.85 12.62 -11.05
N GLU A 78 11.71 11.68 -10.69
CA GLU A 78 12.86 11.24 -11.51
C GLU A 78 12.55 10.04 -12.42
N GLY A 79 11.29 9.61 -12.48
CA GLY A 79 10.82 8.47 -13.29
C GLY A 79 10.34 8.83 -14.68
#